data_AF-A0AAW6UYG2-F1
#
_entry.id   AF-A0AAW6UYG2-F1
#
_cell.length_a   1.000
_cell.length_b   1.000
_cell.length_c   1.000
_cell.angle_alpha   90.00
_cell.angle_beta   90.00
_cell.angle_gamma   90.00
#
_symmetry.space_group_name_H-M   'P 1'
#
loop_
_entity.id
_entity.type
_entity.pdbx_description
1 polymer ?
#
loop_
_entity_poly.entity_id
_entity_poly.type
_entity_poly.pdbx_seq_one_letter_code
_entity_poly.pdbx_strand_id
1 'polypeptide(L)'
;MATIRGRSGKLIADFRYMGMRCRETTTLEDNAYNRRILKKRLEQLEAEIILGTFEYEKYFPKSKRLEEFKEKRSQQIAVQTNVPLFKEFTELWFKQKQIEWRASYQQKVSIVIKNYLIPAFGNQVLSKIKKSDLLNFRASLAKVTHGNDQTSLKASRINQIMTPLRMILNDAAERYEFESPYKNINNLKESKIEVTPFSLEEVHKILTMVRDDFKPYYTIRFFTGMRTSEIDGLQWKNIDLQRREIHIREALVNGVLGGTKTYGSDRTIQMNDRVYQAFLQQKSLNNGKSSFVFCNRDGGPLDYRLVNKRVWHPILRFLGLKPRRAYQTRHTAATLWLSAGENPEWIARQLGHSTTEMLFRVYSRYIPNVTRRDGSAFEAMLERLNTEELAHEQ
;
A
#
# COMPACT_ATOMS: atom_id res chain seq x y z
N MET A 1 -36.43 40.43 -0.99
CA MET A 1 -35.87 41.78 -1.12
C MET A 1 -34.77 41.95 -0.10
N ALA A 2 -33.56 42.18 -0.61
CA ALA A 2 -32.37 42.43 0.14
C ALA A 2 -32.50 43.80 0.81
N THR A 3 -32.03 43.90 2.04
CA THR A 3 -32.10 45.13 2.84
C THR A 3 -30.71 45.51 3.31
N ILE A 4 -30.48 46.82 3.46
CA ILE A 4 -29.23 47.37 3.99
C ILE A 4 -29.46 47.78 5.43
N ARG A 5 -28.57 47.35 6.33
CA ARG A 5 -28.58 47.77 7.74
C ARG A 5 -27.25 48.41 8.10
N GLY A 6 -27.28 49.42 8.95
CA GLY A 6 -26.08 49.96 9.59
C GLY A 6 -25.82 49.25 10.91
N ARG A 7 -24.58 48.87 11.20
CA ARG A 7 -24.17 48.40 12.53
C ARG A 7 -22.70 48.73 12.78
N SER A 8 -22.41 49.37 13.92
CA SER A 8 -21.04 49.73 14.32
C SER A 8 -20.28 50.51 13.24
N GLY A 9 -20.95 51.45 12.57
CA GLY A 9 -20.35 52.30 11.52
C GLY A 9 -20.20 51.65 10.15
N LYS A 10 -20.53 50.36 9.97
CA LYS A 10 -20.43 49.64 8.70
C LYS A 10 -21.78 49.21 8.15
N LEU A 11 -21.85 49.06 6.82
CA LEU A 11 -23.03 48.56 6.13
C LEU A 11 -23.09 47.01 6.15
N ILE A 12 -24.28 46.47 6.39
CA ILE A 12 -24.59 45.05 6.36
C ILE A 12 -25.59 44.78 5.23
N ALA A 13 -25.27 43.79 4.41
CA ALA A 13 -26.17 43.21 3.42
C ALA A 13 -27.02 42.11 4.07
N ASP A 14 -28.34 42.26 4.10
CA ASP A 14 -29.29 41.28 4.65
C ASP A 14 -30.20 40.76 3.54
N PHE A 15 -30.02 39.52 3.14
CA PHE A 15 -30.71 38.90 2.00
C PHE A 15 -31.01 37.42 2.28
N ARG A 16 -31.74 36.75 1.38
CA ARG A 16 -31.98 35.31 1.46
C ARG A 16 -31.33 34.59 0.30
N TYR A 17 -30.66 33.47 0.56
CA TYR A 17 -30.06 32.60 -0.43
C TYR A 17 -30.19 31.14 0.01
N MET A 18 -30.59 30.23 -0.90
CA MET A 18 -30.80 28.80 -0.63
C MET A 18 -31.65 28.53 0.64
N GLY A 19 -32.76 29.26 0.79
CA GLY A 19 -33.69 29.15 1.92
C GLY A 19 -33.18 29.73 3.24
N MET A 20 -31.97 30.31 3.27
CA MET A 20 -31.34 30.83 4.48
C MET A 20 -31.21 32.35 4.45
N ARG A 21 -31.40 32.99 5.61
CA ARG A 21 -31.10 34.41 5.78
C ARG A 21 -29.59 34.61 5.93
N CYS A 22 -29.02 35.48 5.11
CA CYS A 22 -27.62 35.86 5.09
C CYS A 22 -27.47 37.31 5.58
N ARG A 23 -26.55 37.55 6.51
CA ARG A 23 -26.21 38.90 7.00
C ARG A 23 -24.71 39.08 6.91
N GLU A 24 -24.25 39.70 5.83
CA GLU A 24 -22.83 39.87 5.54
C GLU A 24 -22.42 41.32 5.81
N THR A 25 -21.42 41.50 6.69
CA THR A 25 -20.88 42.83 6.99
C THR A 25 -19.90 43.24 5.88
N THR A 26 -20.14 44.38 5.27
CA THR A 26 -19.29 44.94 4.22
C THR A 26 -18.15 45.79 4.81
N THR A 27 -17.17 46.15 3.99
CA THR A 27 -16.12 47.11 4.35
C THR A 27 -16.57 48.56 4.22
N LEU A 28 -17.77 48.82 3.69
CA LEU A 28 -18.28 50.16 3.43
C LEU A 28 -18.76 50.82 4.72
N GLU A 29 -18.34 52.07 4.92
CA GLU A 29 -18.85 52.94 5.99
C GLU A 29 -20.30 53.31 5.76
N ASP A 30 -21.04 53.49 6.85
CA ASP A 30 -22.45 53.84 6.81
C ASP A 30 -22.66 55.33 6.48
N ASN A 31 -22.64 55.64 5.19
CA ASN A 31 -22.99 56.96 4.64
C ASN A 31 -23.92 56.84 3.42
N ALA A 32 -24.56 57.96 3.04
CA ALA A 32 -25.58 57.99 1.98
C ALA A 32 -25.05 57.52 0.61
N TYR A 33 -23.79 57.83 0.29
CA TYR A 33 -23.14 57.44 -0.96
C TYR A 33 -22.91 55.92 -1.02
N ASN A 34 -22.29 55.35 0.02
CA ASN A 34 -22.03 53.92 0.13
C ASN A 34 -23.31 53.09 0.19
N ARG A 35 -24.39 53.61 0.80
CA ARG A 35 -25.71 52.97 0.77
C ARG A 35 -26.27 52.84 -0.64
N ARG A 36 -26.13 53.87 -1.50
CA ARG A 36 -26.56 53.81 -2.91
C ARG A 36 -25.77 52.76 -3.70
N ILE A 37 -24.45 52.70 -3.51
CA ILE A 37 -23.59 51.70 -4.15
C ILE A 37 -23.99 50.29 -3.74
N LEU A 38 -24.13 50.05 -2.43
CA LEU A 38 -24.50 48.74 -1.92
C LEU A 38 -25.90 48.34 -2.40
N LYS A 39 -26.83 49.29 -2.51
CA LYS A 39 -28.18 49.02 -3.04
C LYS A 39 -28.12 48.48 -4.46
N LYS A 40 -27.42 49.15 -5.38
CA LYS A 40 -27.26 48.70 -6.77
C LYS A 40 -26.60 47.32 -6.84
N ARG A 41 -25.61 47.06 -5.99
CA ARG A 41 -24.94 45.76 -5.91
C ARG A 41 -25.87 44.66 -5.37
N LEU A 42 -26.76 44.98 -4.43
CA LEU A 42 -27.76 44.05 -3.92
C LEU A 42 -28.87 43.77 -4.94
N GLU A 43 -29.28 44.76 -5.73
CA GLU A 43 -30.22 44.58 -6.84
C GLU A 43 -29.65 43.60 -7.88
N GLN A 44 -28.38 43.77 -8.28
CA GLN A 44 -27.68 42.83 -9.15
C GLN A 44 -27.60 41.43 -8.53
N LEU A 45 -27.23 41.34 -7.25
CA LEU A 45 -27.16 40.08 -6.52
C LEU A 45 -28.53 39.36 -6.50
N GLU A 46 -29.63 40.07 -6.25
CA GLU A 46 -30.97 39.46 -6.25
C GLU A 46 -31.36 38.96 -7.65
N ALA A 47 -31.04 39.72 -8.71
CA ALA A 47 -31.27 39.28 -10.07
C ALA A 47 -30.49 38.00 -10.40
N GLU A 48 -29.21 37.92 -10.01
CA GLU A 48 -28.39 36.72 -10.21
C GLU A 48 -28.90 35.52 -9.38
N ILE A 49 -29.46 35.74 -8.18
CA ILE A 49 -30.08 34.66 -7.38
C ILE A 49 -31.30 34.09 -8.10
N ILE A 50 -32.14 34.96 -8.65
CA ILE A 50 -33.35 34.57 -9.40
C ILE A 50 -32.96 33.80 -10.67
N LEU A 51 -31.95 34.30 -11.40
CA LEU A 51 -31.44 33.66 -12.62
C LEU A 51 -30.62 32.39 -12.35
N GLY A 52 -30.34 32.05 -11.10
CA GLY A 52 -29.55 30.89 -10.72
C GLY A 52 -28.04 31.02 -11.02
N THR A 53 -27.57 32.20 -11.44
CA THR A 53 -26.17 32.47 -11.79
C THR A 53 -25.36 33.03 -10.62
N PHE A 54 -26.01 33.37 -9.50
CA PHE A 54 -25.34 33.95 -8.34
C PHE A 54 -24.33 33.01 -7.71
N GLU A 55 -23.08 33.48 -7.57
CA GLU A 55 -21.99 32.80 -6.87
C GLU A 55 -21.60 33.53 -5.59
N TYR A 56 -21.97 32.95 -4.45
CA TYR A 56 -21.76 33.54 -3.12
C TYR A 56 -20.31 33.97 -2.87
N GLU A 57 -19.34 33.16 -3.30
CA GLU A 57 -17.90 33.41 -3.14
C GLU A 57 -17.39 34.64 -3.89
N LYS A 58 -17.97 34.98 -5.04
CA LYS A 58 -17.61 36.19 -5.79
C LYS A 58 -17.98 37.47 -5.03
N TYR A 59 -19.06 37.41 -4.26
CA TYR A 59 -19.55 38.56 -3.50
C TYR A 59 -18.97 38.64 -2.09
N PHE A 60 -18.82 37.49 -1.42
CA PHE A 60 -18.41 37.40 -0.02
C PHE A 60 -17.26 36.40 0.19
N PRO A 61 -16.07 36.63 -0.40
CA PRO A 61 -14.96 35.68 -0.39
C PRO A 61 -14.33 35.41 0.99
N LYS A 62 -14.69 36.19 2.02
CA LYS A 62 -14.21 36.02 3.41
C LYS A 62 -15.31 35.58 4.38
N SER A 63 -16.51 35.24 3.88
CA SER A 63 -17.61 34.81 4.75
C SER A 63 -17.32 33.44 5.36
N LYS A 64 -17.66 33.27 6.64
CA LYS A 64 -17.62 31.97 7.33
C LYS A 64 -18.61 30.96 6.76
N ARG A 65 -19.56 31.41 5.92
CA ARG A 65 -20.65 30.59 5.35
C ARG A 65 -20.33 30.02 3.96
N LEU A 66 -19.13 30.26 3.44
CA LEU A 66 -18.73 29.79 2.12
C LEU A 66 -18.86 28.27 1.98
N GLU A 67 -18.35 27.53 2.96
CA GLU A 67 -18.40 26.06 2.94
C GLU A 67 -19.83 25.53 3.00
N GLU A 68 -20.69 26.13 3.84
CA GLU A 68 -22.12 25.79 3.95
C GLU A 68 -22.84 25.94 2.60
N PHE A 69 -22.62 27.06 1.90
CA PHE A 69 -23.26 27.28 0.59
C PHE A 69 -22.64 26.45 -0.54
N LYS A 70 -21.34 26.14 -0.48
CA LYS A 70 -20.70 25.20 -1.42
C LYS A 70 -21.28 23.79 -1.27
N GLU A 71 -21.50 23.34 -0.03
CA GLU A 71 -22.11 22.03 0.24
C GLU A 71 -23.58 21.98 -0.23
N LYS A 72 -24.40 22.98 0.13
CA LYS A 72 -25.80 23.05 -0.33
C LYS A 72 -25.93 23.12 -1.85
N ARG A 73 -25.06 23.88 -2.51
CA ARG A 73 -25.01 23.91 -3.98
C ARG A 73 -24.72 22.53 -4.55
N SER A 74 -23.76 21.82 -3.98
CA SER A 74 -23.39 20.48 -4.45
C SER A 74 -24.53 19.49 -4.25
N GLN A 75 -25.26 19.57 -3.13
CA GLN A 75 -26.48 18.80 -2.91
C GLN A 75 -27.58 19.14 -3.93
N GLN A 76 -27.79 20.43 -4.24
CA GLN A 76 -28.77 20.83 -5.27
C GLN A 76 -28.38 20.29 -6.66
N ILE A 77 -27.10 20.38 -7.04
CA ILE A 77 -26.61 19.83 -8.32
C ILE A 77 -26.78 18.30 -8.33
N ALA A 78 -26.52 17.62 -7.20
CA ALA A 78 -26.69 16.17 -7.10
C ALA A 78 -28.15 15.77 -7.36
N VAL A 79 -29.10 16.47 -6.74
CA VAL A 79 -30.54 16.26 -6.98
C VAL A 79 -30.93 16.56 -8.43
N GLN A 80 -30.44 17.67 -9.01
CA GLN A 80 -30.76 18.07 -10.38
C GLN A 80 -30.20 17.10 -11.43
N THR A 81 -28.99 16.59 -11.21
CA THR A 81 -28.32 15.68 -12.15
C THR A 81 -28.63 14.21 -11.89
N ASN A 82 -29.30 13.89 -10.78
CA ASN A 82 -29.47 12.53 -10.27
C ASN A 82 -28.13 11.78 -10.08
N VAL A 83 -27.05 12.52 -9.82
CA VAL A 83 -25.71 11.98 -9.57
C VAL A 83 -25.31 12.32 -8.14
N PRO A 84 -24.94 11.34 -7.30
CA PRO A 84 -24.65 11.60 -5.89
C PRO A 84 -23.33 12.34 -5.68
N LEU A 85 -23.13 12.79 -4.44
CA LEU A 85 -21.83 13.29 -4.00
C LEU A 85 -20.81 12.16 -3.95
N PHE A 86 -19.54 12.51 -4.16
CA PHE A 86 -18.44 11.55 -4.11
C PHE A 86 -18.41 10.76 -2.81
N LYS A 87 -18.65 11.43 -1.66
CA LYS A 87 -18.65 10.78 -0.34
C LYS A 87 -19.73 9.71 -0.24
N GLU A 88 -20.97 10.05 -0.57
CA GLU A 88 -22.14 9.17 -0.47
C GLU A 88 -21.95 7.92 -1.34
N PHE A 89 -21.53 8.12 -2.59
CA PHE A 89 -21.26 7.01 -3.49
C PHE A 89 -20.07 6.16 -3.02
N THR A 90 -19.00 6.78 -2.54
CA THR A 90 -17.80 6.05 -2.08
C THR A 90 -18.11 5.16 -0.87
N GLU A 91 -18.95 5.62 0.05
CA GLU A 91 -19.39 4.83 1.20
C GLU A 91 -20.21 3.61 0.77
N LEU A 92 -21.16 3.79 -0.15
CA LEU A 92 -21.92 2.68 -0.75
C LEU A 92 -21.01 1.71 -1.52
N TRP A 93 -20.17 2.25 -2.37
CA TRP A 93 -19.20 1.52 -3.19
C TRP A 93 -18.27 0.67 -2.32
N PHE A 94 -17.72 1.25 -1.26
CA PHE A 94 -16.84 0.52 -0.34
C PHE A 94 -17.59 -0.61 0.36
N LYS A 95 -18.84 -0.37 0.80
CA LYS A 95 -19.69 -1.40 1.42
C LYS A 95 -19.94 -2.58 0.49
N GLN A 96 -20.16 -2.30 -0.79
CA GLN A 96 -20.40 -3.31 -1.83
C GLN A 96 -19.12 -4.04 -2.24
N LYS A 97 -17.99 -3.35 -2.37
CA LYS A 97 -16.73 -3.93 -2.86
C LYS A 97 -15.91 -4.64 -1.80
N GLN A 98 -16.04 -4.27 -0.53
CA GLN A 98 -15.21 -4.84 0.54
C GLN A 98 -15.38 -6.36 0.71
N ILE A 99 -16.54 -6.93 0.35
CA ILE A 99 -16.79 -8.39 0.45
C ILE A 99 -15.88 -9.21 -0.48
N GLU A 100 -15.39 -8.61 -1.56
CA GLU A 100 -14.46 -9.24 -2.51
C GLU A 100 -13.04 -9.31 -1.93
N TRP A 101 -12.78 -8.64 -0.80
CA TRP A 101 -11.45 -8.37 -0.30
C TRP A 101 -11.20 -8.98 1.07
N ARG A 102 -9.94 -9.38 1.30
CA ARG A 102 -9.47 -9.73 2.65
C ARG A 102 -9.44 -8.49 3.54
N ALA A 103 -9.66 -8.67 4.85
CA ALA A 103 -9.69 -7.60 5.86
C ALA A 103 -8.49 -6.63 5.78
N SER A 104 -7.28 -7.14 5.56
CA SER A 104 -6.09 -6.28 5.45
C SER A 104 -6.11 -5.33 4.25
N TYR A 105 -6.74 -5.72 3.13
CA TYR A 105 -6.90 -4.86 1.98
C TYR A 105 -8.07 -3.89 2.17
N GLN A 106 -9.18 -4.34 2.77
CA GLN A 106 -10.28 -3.47 3.19
C GLN A 106 -9.76 -2.32 4.07
N GLN A 107 -8.94 -2.61 5.08
CA GLN A 107 -8.32 -1.61 5.94
C GLN A 107 -7.46 -0.62 5.13
N LYS A 108 -6.63 -1.10 4.21
CA LYS A 108 -5.79 -0.24 3.35
C LYS A 108 -6.63 0.72 2.51
N VAL A 109 -7.68 0.22 1.86
CA VAL A 109 -8.57 1.04 1.04
C VAL A 109 -9.36 2.02 1.91
N SER A 110 -9.86 1.58 3.07
CA SER A 110 -10.57 2.46 4.02
C SER A 110 -9.70 3.63 4.47
N ILE A 111 -8.42 3.39 4.80
CA ILE A 111 -7.47 4.44 5.16
C ILE A 111 -7.29 5.43 3.99
N VAL A 112 -7.17 4.92 2.76
CA VAL A 112 -7.05 5.78 1.57
C VAL A 112 -8.28 6.66 1.39
N ILE A 113 -9.48 6.06 1.47
CA ILE A 113 -10.75 6.77 1.34
C ILE A 113 -10.87 7.87 2.40
N LYS A 114 -10.72 7.51 3.69
CA LYS A 114 -10.94 8.42 4.81
C LYS A 114 -9.93 9.56 4.89
N ASN A 115 -8.65 9.26 4.65
CA ASN A 115 -7.58 10.23 4.90
C ASN A 115 -7.19 11.05 3.67
N TYR A 116 -7.55 10.61 2.46
CA TYR A 116 -7.13 11.27 1.22
C TYR A 116 -8.28 11.59 0.28
N LEU A 117 -9.19 10.64 0.00
CA LEU A 117 -10.20 10.84 -1.04
C LEU A 117 -11.39 11.67 -0.57
N ILE A 118 -11.97 11.32 0.59
CA ILE A 118 -13.10 12.08 1.17
C ILE A 118 -12.70 13.54 1.45
N PRO A 119 -11.55 13.85 2.08
CA PRO A 119 -11.14 15.24 2.29
C PRO A 119 -10.98 16.05 1.00
N ALA A 120 -10.59 15.41 -0.11
CA ALA A 120 -10.36 16.11 -1.38
C ALA A 120 -11.62 16.27 -2.23
N PHE A 121 -12.47 15.23 -2.29
CA PHE A 121 -13.56 15.15 -3.25
C PHE A 121 -14.94 15.00 -2.61
N GLY A 122 -15.04 14.77 -1.29
CA GLY A 122 -16.26 14.29 -0.64
C GLY A 122 -17.52 15.09 -0.94
N ASN A 123 -17.40 16.43 -0.99
CA ASN A 123 -18.51 17.35 -1.23
C ASN A 123 -18.74 17.66 -2.72
N GLN A 124 -18.01 17.04 -3.63
CA GLN A 124 -18.16 17.24 -5.07
C GLN A 124 -19.14 16.22 -5.66
N VAL A 125 -20.00 16.66 -6.57
CA VAL A 125 -20.83 15.77 -7.38
C VAL A 125 -19.93 14.99 -8.35
N LEU A 126 -20.11 13.66 -8.45
CA LEU A 126 -19.21 12.79 -9.23
C LEU A 126 -19.03 13.25 -10.69
N SER A 127 -20.13 13.64 -11.34
CA SER A 127 -20.14 14.09 -12.74
C SER A 127 -19.45 15.45 -12.95
N LYS A 128 -19.13 16.18 -11.87
CA LYS A 128 -18.42 17.47 -11.93
C LYS A 128 -16.93 17.36 -11.65
N ILE A 129 -16.44 16.20 -11.20
CA ILE A 129 -15.02 15.95 -11.00
C ILE A 129 -14.35 15.85 -12.37
N LYS A 130 -13.36 16.70 -12.63
CA LYS A 130 -12.64 16.76 -13.91
C LYS A 130 -11.29 16.09 -13.82
N LYS A 131 -10.73 15.74 -14.98
CA LYS A 131 -9.36 15.25 -15.12
C LYS A 131 -8.32 16.20 -14.49
N SER A 132 -8.53 17.51 -14.62
CA SER A 132 -7.67 18.53 -13.99
C SER A 132 -7.62 18.39 -12.47
N ASP A 133 -8.74 18.07 -11.83
CA ASP A 133 -8.85 17.93 -10.38
C ASP A 133 -8.06 16.71 -9.90
N LEU A 134 -8.12 15.60 -10.67
CA LEU A 134 -7.35 14.39 -10.39
C LEU A 134 -5.84 14.61 -10.54
N LEU A 135 -5.40 15.38 -11.55
CA LEU A 135 -3.99 15.71 -11.75
C LEU A 135 -3.48 16.66 -10.66
N ASN A 136 -4.28 17.66 -10.28
CA ASN A 136 -3.97 18.58 -9.19
C ASN A 136 -3.89 17.85 -7.85
N PHE A 137 -4.81 16.92 -7.59
CA PHE A 137 -4.79 16.06 -6.42
C PHE A 137 -3.55 15.15 -6.40
N ARG A 138 -3.22 14.50 -7.53
CA ARG A 138 -2.00 13.69 -7.62
C ARG A 138 -0.73 14.52 -7.36
N ALA A 139 -0.69 15.76 -7.84
CA ALA A 139 0.40 16.69 -7.58
C ALA A 139 0.45 17.15 -6.11
N SER A 140 -0.71 17.35 -5.46
CA SER A 140 -0.75 17.71 -4.03
C SER A 140 -0.25 16.57 -3.15
N LEU A 141 -0.53 15.31 -3.49
CA LEU A 141 0.02 14.13 -2.79
C LEU A 141 1.55 14.09 -2.82
N ALA A 142 2.18 14.56 -3.90
CA ALA A 142 3.64 14.67 -3.98
C ALA A 142 4.21 15.77 -3.06
N LYS A 143 3.37 16.69 -2.56
CA LYS A 143 3.76 17.72 -1.59
C LYS A 143 3.51 17.31 -0.14
N VAL A 144 2.78 16.21 0.10
CA VAL A 144 2.52 15.71 1.45
C VAL A 144 3.82 15.17 2.03
N THR A 145 4.30 15.82 3.08
CA THR A 145 5.49 15.44 3.83
C THR A 145 5.13 14.63 5.07
N HIS A 146 5.85 13.54 5.36
CA HIS A 146 5.68 12.77 6.59
C HIS A 146 6.99 12.68 7.40
N GLY A 147 6.86 12.79 8.73
CA GLY A 147 7.96 12.64 9.68
C GLY A 147 8.88 13.87 9.76
N ASN A 148 9.89 13.79 10.63
CA ASN A 148 10.86 14.88 10.84
C ASN A 148 11.69 15.20 9.59
N ASP A 149 11.82 14.25 8.66
CA ASP A 149 12.66 14.37 7.46
C ASP A 149 11.96 15.07 6.28
N GLN A 150 10.72 15.56 6.45
CA GLN A 150 9.95 16.27 5.41
C GLN A 150 9.89 15.56 4.04
N THR A 151 10.03 14.23 4.00
CA THR A 151 10.05 13.49 2.73
C THR A 151 8.66 13.37 2.13
N SER A 152 8.56 13.62 0.83
CA SER A 152 7.33 13.48 0.06
C SER A 152 6.90 12.01 -0.11
N LEU A 153 5.61 11.79 -0.39
CA LEU A 153 5.11 10.46 -0.69
C LEU A 153 5.79 9.86 -1.93
N LYS A 154 6.26 8.62 -1.80
CA LYS A 154 6.84 7.85 -2.92
C LYS A 154 5.79 7.60 -4.01
N ALA A 155 6.24 7.54 -5.27
CA ALA A 155 5.39 7.26 -6.43
C ALA A 155 4.47 6.02 -6.25
N SER A 156 5.00 4.92 -5.70
CA SER A 156 4.22 3.72 -5.41
C SER A 156 3.07 3.96 -4.42
N ARG A 157 3.29 4.81 -3.41
CA ARG A 157 2.24 5.18 -2.45
C ARG A 157 1.19 6.08 -3.09
N ILE A 158 1.61 7.02 -3.94
CA ILE A 158 0.68 7.85 -4.72
C ILE A 158 -0.18 6.97 -5.63
N ASN A 159 0.42 6.05 -6.38
CA ASN A 159 -0.31 5.09 -7.22
C ASN A 159 -1.32 4.26 -6.42
N GLN A 160 -0.97 3.82 -5.20
CA GLN A 160 -1.88 3.11 -4.30
C GLN A 160 -3.05 3.95 -3.80
N ILE A 161 -2.88 5.27 -3.63
CA ILE A 161 -3.97 6.20 -3.27
C ILE A 161 -4.87 6.44 -4.50
N MET A 162 -4.24 6.60 -5.65
CA MET A 162 -4.86 6.88 -6.94
C MET A 162 -5.67 5.67 -7.47
N THR A 163 -5.32 4.44 -7.09
CA THR A 163 -5.99 3.22 -7.56
C THR A 163 -7.45 3.09 -7.09
N PRO A 164 -7.79 3.20 -5.78
CA PRO A 164 -9.18 3.23 -5.35
C PRO A 164 -9.97 4.38 -5.97
N LEU A 165 -9.37 5.56 -6.12
CA LEU A 165 -10.01 6.70 -6.78
C LEU A 165 -10.43 6.38 -8.22
N ARG A 166 -9.56 5.70 -8.98
CA ARG A 166 -9.89 5.21 -10.33
C ARG A 166 -11.06 4.24 -10.31
N MET A 167 -11.04 3.27 -9.40
CA MET A 167 -12.10 2.26 -9.32
C MET A 167 -13.46 2.89 -8.99
N ILE A 168 -13.49 3.81 -8.03
CA ILE A 168 -14.69 4.56 -7.63
C ILE A 168 -15.24 5.36 -8.81
N LEU A 169 -14.39 6.15 -9.49
CA LEU A 169 -14.83 7.04 -10.56
C LEU A 169 -15.26 6.29 -11.83
N ASN A 170 -14.63 5.16 -12.13
CA ASN A 170 -15.06 4.32 -13.25
C ASN A 170 -16.41 3.64 -12.97
N ASP A 171 -16.62 3.09 -11.77
CA ASP A 171 -17.91 2.48 -11.39
C ASP A 171 -19.02 3.54 -11.34
N ALA A 172 -18.73 4.74 -10.83
CA ALA A 172 -19.66 5.87 -10.88
C ALA A 172 -20.01 6.27 -12.32
N ALA A 173 -19.01 6.41 -13.18
CA ALA A 173 -19.20 6.78 -14.58
C ALA A 173 -20.09 5.78 -15.33
N GLU A 174 -19.95 4.49 -15.02
CA GLU A 174 -20.78 3.42 -15.58
C GLU A 174 -22.21 3.48 -15.04
N ARG A 175 -22.41 3.58 -13.72
CA ARG A 175 -23.76 3.57 -13.11
C ARG A 175 -24.60 4.81 -13.39
N TYR A 176 -23.96 5.95 -13.62
CA TYR A 176 -24.61 7.24 -13.84
C TYR A 176 -24.37 7.79 -15.25
N GLU A 177 -23.85 6.96 -16.16
CA GLU A 177 -23.75 7.23 -17.60
C GLU A 177 -23.03 8.55 -17.95
N PHE A 178 -21.91 8.84 -17.30
CA PHE A 178 -21.05 9.98 -17.63
C PHE A 178 -19.63 9.54 -18.01
N GLU A 179 -18.85 10.39 -18.69
CA GLU A 179 -17.47 10.04 -19.05
C GLU A 179 -16.56 10.03 -17.81
N SER A 180 -15.85 8.92 -17.58
CA SER A 180 -14.91 8.84 -16.45
C SER A 180 -13.80 9.89 -16.58
N PRO A 181 -13.61 10.75 -15.56
CA PRO A 181 -12.53 11.74 -15.57
C PRO A 181 -11.14 11.10 -15.44
N TYR A 182 -11.07 9.81 -15.12
CA TYR A 182 -9.83 9.06 -14.97
C TYR A 182 -9.24 8.57 -16.30
N LYS A 183 -9.96 8.77 -17.42
CA LYS A 183 -9.53 8.35 -18.74
C LYS A 183 -8.14 8.92 -19.10
N ASN A 184 -7.26 8.04 -19.56
CA ASN A 184 -5.88 8.37 -19.95
C ASN A 184 -5.08 9.06 -18.82
N ILE A 185 -5.21 8.58 -17.58
CA ILE A 185 -4.31 8.93 -16.47
C ILE A 185 -3.42 7.73 -16.16
N ASN A 186 -2.15 7.83 -16.53
CA ASN A 186 -1.16 6.78 -16.29
C ASN A 186 -0.61 6.84 -14.86
N ASN A 187 -0.22 5.68 -14.33
CA ASN A 187 0.51 5.57 -13.07
C ASN A 187 1.84 6.32 -13.15
N LEU A 188 2.30 6.84 -12.01
CA LEU A 188 3.65 7.38 -11.90
C LEU A 188 4.67 6.25 -12.04
N LYS A 189 5.80 6.55 -12.70
CA LYS A 189 6.90 5.59 -12.82
C LYS A 189 7.42 5.25 -11.43
N GLU A 190 7.50 3.95 -11.14
CA GLU A 190 8.05 3.45 -9.88
C GLU A 190 9.52 3.07 -10.09
N SER A 191 10.38 3.49 -9.15
CA SER A 191 11.76 2.99 -9.10
C SER A 191 11.73 1.48 -8.84
N LYS A 192 12.51 0.71 -9.60
CA LYS A 192 12.69 -0.71 -9.31
C LYS A 192 13.24 -0.88 -7.90
N ILE A 193 12.63 -1.78 -7.12
CA ILE A 193 13.14 -2.14 -5.80
C ILE A 193 14.41 -2.95 -6.01
N GLU A 194 15.54 -2.43 -5.56
CA GLU A 194 16.79 -3.17 -5.59
C GLU A 194 16.82 -4.25 -4.50
N VAL A 195 17.07 -5.49 -4.90
CA VAL A 195 17.19 -6.64 -3.99
C VAL A 195 18.63 -6.81 -3.53
N THR A 196 18.90 -6.62 -2.24
CA THR A 196 20.24 -6.70 -1.65
C THR A 196 20.31 -7.94 -0.73
N PRO A 197 20.57 -9.14 -1.28
CA PRO A 197 20.71 -10.35 -0.49
C PRO A 197 21.96 -10.27 0.39
N PHE A 198 22.01 -11.09 1.43
CA PHE A 198 23.21 -11.26 2.26
C PHE A 198 24.17 -12.26 1.62
N SER A 199 25.48 -12.04 1.81
CA SER A 199 26.46 -13.08 1.51
C SER A 199 26.36 -14.21 2.54
N LEU A 200 26.87 -15.40 2.20
CA LEU A 200 26.88 -16.54 3.15
C LEU A 200 27.69 -16.21 4.41
N GLU A 201 28.76 -15.42 4.28
CA GLU A 201 29.55 -14.93 5.41
C GLU A 201 28.75 -13.98 6.31
N GLU A 202 28.01 -13.02 5.74
CA GLU A 202 27.12 -12.14 6.50
C GLU A 202 26.03 -12.94 7.22
N VAL A 203 25.45 -13.96 6.56
CA VAL A 203 24.48 -14.88 7.17
C VAL A 203 25.11 -15.59 8.38
N HIS A 204 26.32 -16.12 8.22
CA HIS A 204 27.03 -16.80 9.30
C HIS A 204 27.30 -15.86 10.50
N LYS A 205 27.76 -14.63 10.25
CA LYS A 205 27.96 -13.61 11.30
C LYS A 205 26.67 -13.30 12.05
N ILE A 206 25.56 -13.13 11.32
CA ILE A 206 24.23 -12.88 11.92
C ILE A 206 23.81 -14.05 12.80
N LEU A 207 23.88 -15.29 12.31
CA LEU A 207 23.44 -16.47 13.06
C LEU A 207 24.32 -16.78 14.28
N THR A 208 25.60 -16.43 14.22
CA THR A 208 26.53 -16.64 15.34
C THR A 208 26.27 -15.64 16.46
N MET A 209 26.05 -14.36 16.12
CA MET A 209 25.98 -13.26 17.08
C MET A 209 24.56 -12.88 17.51
N VAL A 210 23.52 -13.35 16.82
CA VAL A 210 22.14 -13.12 17.26
C VAL A 210 21.85 -13.87 18.56
N ARG A 211 20.97 -13.29 19.38
CA ARG A 211 20.53 -13.87 20.66
C ARG A 211 20.03 -15.31 20.47
N ASP A 212 20.35 -16.20 21.41
CA ASP A 212 20.15 -17.65 21.27
C ASP A 212 18.69 -18.05 21.01
N ASP A 213 17.73 -17.36 21.63
CA ASP A 213 16.30 -17.57 21.42
C ASP A 213 15.81 -17.19 20.01
N PHE A 214 16.60 -16.40 19.26
CA PHE A 214 16.31 -16.03 17.88
C PHE A 214 17.19 -16.76 16.85
N LYS A 215 18.18 -17.56 17.28
CA LYS A 215 19.02 -18.34 16.36
C LYS A 215 18.21 -19.30 15.48
N PRO A 216 17.28 -20.12 16.02
CA PRO A 216 16.42 -20.97 15.20
C PRO A 216 15.56 -20.16 14.22
N TYR A 217 14.98 -19.06 14.70
CA TYR A 217 14.11 -18.19 13.90
C TYR A 217 14.82 -17.66 12.66
N TYR A 218 16.02 -17.09 12.82
CA TYR A 218 16.75 -16.56 11.67
C TYR A 218 17.36 -17.66 10.80
N THR A 219 17.81 -18.78 11.38
CA THR A 219 18.31 -19.93 10.60
C THR A 219 17.22 -20.40 9.64
N ILE A 220 16.01 -20.63 10.15
CA ILE A 220 14.88 -21.06 9.34
C ILE A 220 14.52 -19.98 8.31
N ARG A 221 14.54 -18.68 8.65
CA ARG A 221 14.29 -17.60 7.67
C ARG A 221 15.29 -17.57 6.51
N PHE A 222 16.58 -17.79 6.78
CA PHE A 222 17.63 -17.71 5.76
C PHE A 222 17.67 -18.94 4.84
N PHE A 223 17.24 -20.10 5.34
CA PHE A 223 17.40 -21.37 4.61
C PHE A 223 16.09 -22.01 4.13
N THR A 224 14.94 -21.34 4.30
CA THR A 224 13.64 -21.80 3.75
C THR A 224 12.98 -20.79 2.81
N GLY A 225 13.45 -19.53 2.82
CA GLY A 225 12.85 -18.48 2.02
C GLY A 225 11.40 -18.14 2.37
N MET A 226 10.87 -18.55 3.54
CA MET A 226 9.50 -18.23 3.94
C MET A 226 9.22 -16.72 3.96
N ARG A 227 7.99 -16.32 3.61
CA ARG A 227 7.54 -14.94 3.77
C ARG A 227 7.42 -14.63 5.26
N THR A 228 7.57 -13.35 5.63
CA THR A 228 7.45 -12.90 7.02
C THR A 228 6.17 -13.39 7.70
N SER A 229 5.02 -13.23 7.03
CA SER A 229 3.73 -13.68 7.57
C SER A 229 3.61 -15.20 7.71
N GLU A 230 4.33 -15.98 6.91
CA GLU A 230 4.29 -17.45 6.97
C GLU A 230 5.07 -17.96 8.17
N ILE A 231 6.30 -17.48 8.37
CA ILE A 231 7.11 -17.92 9.50
C ILE A 231 6.58 -17.41 10.85
N ASP A 232 6.09 -16.17 10.92
CA ASP A 232 5.56 -15.62 12.17
C ASP A 232 4.21 -16.25 12.56
N GLY A 233 3.50 -16.84 11.58
CA GLY A 233 2.28 -17.61 11.79
C GLY A 233 2.49 -19.12 11.81
N LEU A 234 3.73 -19.60 11.77
CA LEU A 234 4.02 -21.03 11.63
C LEU A 234 3.65 -21.78 12.90
N GLN A 235 2.85 -22.83 12.77
CA GLN A 235 2.40 -23.68 13.87
C GLN A 235 3.04 -25.07 13.81
N TRP A 236 3.24 -25.69 14.98
CA TRP A 236 3.84 -27.03 15.08
C TRP A 236 3.06 -28.11 14.32
N LYS A 237 1.73 -27.98 14.21
CA LYS A 237 0.87 -28.89 13.43
C LYS A 237 1.25 -28.96 11.94
N ASN A 238 1.96 -27.95 11.43
CA ASN A 238 2.35 -27.83 10.03
C ASN A 238 3.81 -28.31 9.80
N ILE A 239 4.46 -28.91 10.80
CA ILE A 239 5.85 -29.37 10.73
C ILE A 239 5.89 -30.89 10.83
N ASP A 240 6.32 -31.55 9.76
CA ASP A 240 6.60 -32.98 9.77
C ASP A 240 8.11 -33.20 9.89
N LEU A 241 8.57 -33.52 11.11
CA LEU A 241 9.98 -33.78 11.39
C LEU A 241 10.44 -35.16 10.90
N GLN A 242 9.53 -36.12 10.68
CA GLN A 242 9.89 -37.44 10.17
C GLN A 242 10.20 -37.36 8.68
N ARG A 243 9.34 -36.67 7.93
CA ARG A 243 9.51 -36.44 6.49
C ARG A 243 10.40 -35.25 6.17
N ARG A 244 10.79 -34.46 7.18
CA ARG A 244 11.56 -33.22 7.03
C ARG A 244 10.87 -32.19 6.13
N GLU A 245 9.57 -32.01 6.37
CA GLU A 245 8.69 -31.15 5.58
C GLU A 245 8.04 -30.03 6.41
N ILE A 246 7.95 -28.84 5.81
CA ILE A 246 7.24 -27.69 6.36
C ILE A 246 6.05 -27.39 5.47
N HIS A 247 4.83 -27.54 5.99
CA HIS A 247 3.61 -27.26 5.25
C HIS A 247 3.18 -25.81 5.40
N ILE A 248 3.39 -25.00 4.38
CA ILE A 248 2.90 -23.62 4.37
C ILE A 248 1.42 -23.62 3.99
N ARG A 249 0.53 -23.48 4.99
CA ARG A 249 -0.94 -23.47 4.82
C ARG A 249 -1.61 -22.24 5.43
N GLU A 250 -0.91 -21.55 6.32
CA GLU A 250 -1.41 -20.40 7.06
C GLU A 250 -0.41 -19.24 6.97
N ALA A 251 -0.91 -18.01 7.15
CA ALA A 251 -0.11 -16.81 7.22
C ALA A 251 -0.72 -15.82 8.23
N LEU A 252 0.13 -15.20 9.04
CA LEU A 252 -0.24 -14.19 10.01
C LEU A 252 -0.18 -12.80 9.38
N VAL A 253 -1.31 -12.11 9.30
CA VAL A 253 -1.42 -10.75 8.74
C VAL A 253 -2.10 -9.84 9.76
N ASN A 254 -1.40 -8.79 10.20
CA ASN A 254 -1.88 -7.85 11.22
C ASN A 254 -2.39 -8.55 12.50
N GLY A 255 -1.68 -9.61 12.94
CA GLY A 255 -2.03 -10.38 14.14
C GLY A 255 -3.16 -11.39 13.94
N VAL A 256 -3.77 -11.45 12.77
CA VAL A 256 -4.82 -12.43 12.44
C VAL A 256 -4.22 -13.56 11.63
N LEU A 257 -4.36 -14.78 12.12
CA LEU A 257 -3.99 -15.98 11.38
C LEU A 257 -5.10 -16.34 10.39
N GLY A 258 -4.72 -16.67 9.16
CA GLY A 258 -5.66 -17.18 8.16
C GLY A 258 -4.96 -17.98 7.08
N GLY A 259 -5.74 -18.60 6.18
CA GLY A 259 -5.19 -19.32 5.03
C GLY A 259 -4.33 -18.44 4.12
N THR A 260 -3.43 -19.04 3.36
CA THR A 260 -2.53 -18.30 2.47
C THR A 260 -3.30 -17.52 1.38
N LYS A 261 -2.67 -16.48 0.82
CA LYS A 261 -3.34 -15.43 -0.01
C LYS A 261 -4.02 -15.94 -1.29
N THR A 262 -3.68 -17.13 -1.79
CA THR A 262 -4.13 -17.71 -3.07
C THR A 262 -4.03 -19.24 -3.06
N TYR A 263 -4.84 -19.95 -3.85
CA TYR A 263 -4.77 -21.42 -3.97
C TYR A 263 -3.35 -21.95 -4.29
N GLY A 264 -2.51 -21.16 -4.99
CA GLY A 264 -1.11 -21.50 -5.29
C GLY A 264 -0.05 -21.07 -4.26
N SER A 265 -0.44 -20.51 -3.10
CA SER A 265 0.53 -20.17 -2.03
C SER A 265 0.75 -21.30 -1.02
N ASP A 266 -0.13 -22.30 -1.03
CA ASP A 266 0.06 -23.54 -0.27
C ASP A 266 1.15 -24.37 -0.93
N ARG A 267 2.16 -24.72 -0.13
CA ARG A 267 3.32 -25.48 -0.61
C ARG A 267 4.01 -26.22 0.51
N THR A 268 4.79 -27.22 0.16
CA THR A 268 5.64 -27.92 1.13
C THR A 268 7.07 -27.50 0.90
N ILE A 269 7.75 -27.09 1.97
CA ILE A 269 9.17 -26.76 1.95
C ILE A 269 9.97 -27.92 2.52
N GLN A 270 11.01 -28.34 1.79
CA GLN A 270 11.91 -29.40 2.24
C GLN A 270 12.96 -28.82 3.18
N MET A 271 13.20 -29.48 4.32
CA MET A 271 14.22 -29.05 5.27
C MET A 271 15.58 -29.59 4.86
N ASN A 272 16.59 -28.72 4.84
CA ASN A 272 17.98 -29.18 4.96
C ASN A 272 18.32 -29.50 6.43
N ASP A 273 19.50 -30.08 6.67
CA ASP A 273 19.91 -30.46 8.02
C ASP A 273 19.95 -29.27 8.98
N ARG A 274 20.39 -28.10 8.52
CA ARG A 274 20.44 -26.88 9.35
C ARG A 274 19.05 -26.44 9.82
N VAL A 275 18.07 -26.49 8.91
CA VAL A 275 16.67 -26.16 9.21
C VAL A 275 16.06 -27.19 10.17
N TYR A 276 16.34 -28.48 9.93
CA TYR A 276 15.88 -29.56 10.81
C TYR A 276 16.41 -29.39 12.25
N GLN A 277 17.72 -29.18 12.41
CA GLN A 277 18.33 -28.96 13.73
C GLN A 277 17.79 -27.69 14.40
N ALA A 278 17.54 -26.63 13.64
CA ALA A 278 16.92 -25.41 14.16
C ALA A 278 15.50 -25.68 14.71
N PHE A 279 14.69 -26.51 14.05
CA PHE A 279 13.38 -26.89 14.61
C PHE A 279 13.49 -27.71 15.89
N LEU A 280 14.46 -28.63 16.00
CA LEU A 280 14.69 -29.38 17.23
C LEU A 280 15.09 -28.46 18.38
N GLN A 281 16.02 -27.53 18.14
CA GLN A 281 16.41 -26.51 19.11
C GLN A 281 15.22 -25.61 19.50
N GLN A 282 14.40 -25.20 18.53
CA GLN A 282 13.22 -24.39 18.81
C GLN A 282 12.19 -25.17 19.65
N LYS A 283 12.04 -26.48 19.40
CA LYS A 283 11.13 -27.34 20.15
C LYS A 283 11.53 -27.44 21.62
N SER A 284 12.84 -27.56 21.92
CA SER A 284 13.34 -27.54 23.30
C SER A 284 13.15 -26.18 23.99
N LEU A 285 13.27 -25.07 23.25
CA LEU A 285 13.04 -23.72 23.80
C LEU A 285 11.57 -23.44 24.10
N ASN A 286 10.66 -23.90 23.23
CA ASN A 286 9.22 -23.67 23.35
C ASN A 286 8.59 -24.59 24.42
N ASN A 287 9.07 -25.83 24.54
CA ASN A 287 8.62 -26.82 25.54
C ASN A 287 7.08 -26.93 25.67
N GLY A 288 6.36 -26.89 24.54
CA GLY A 288 4.90 -27.01 24.50
C GLY A 288 4.10 -25.78 24.94
N LYS A 289 4.73 -24.62 25.15
CA LYS A 289 4.06 -23.39 25.63
C LYS A 289 3.12 -22.73 24.62
N SER A 290 3.22 -23.07 23.34
CA SER A 290 2.43 -22.46 22.27
C SER A 290 2.21 -23.42 21.10
N SER A 291 1.08 -23.25 20.40
CA SER A 291 0.86 -23.88 19.10
C SER A 291 1.76 -23.29 18.01
N PHE A 292 2.20 -22.03 18.16
CA PHE A 292 3.15 -21.38 17.27
C PHE A 292 4.56 -21.90 17.51
N VAL A 293 5.30 -22.14 16.43
CA VAL A 293 6.72 -22.52 16.48
C VAL A 293 7.52 -21.41 17.16
N PHE A 294 7.27 -20.16 16.75
CA PHE A 294 7.89 -18.97 17.30
C PHE A 294 6.82 -18.11 17.97
N CYS A 295 6.91 -17.98 19.29
CA CYS A 295 5.94 -17.25 20.08
C CYS A 295 6.61 -16.14 20.91
N ASN A 296 5.81 -15.18 21.33
CA ASN A 296 6.18 -14.20 22.32
C ASN A 296 6.08 -14.83 23.74
N ARG A 297 6.37 -14.02 24.78
CA ARG A 297 6.35 -14.50 26.18
C ARG A 297 4.98 -14.99 26.63
N ASP A 298 3.91 -14.50 26.03
CA ASP A 298 2.52 -14.84 26.34
C ASP A 298 2.01 -16.04 25.53
N GLY A 299 2.88 -16.69 24.74
CA GLY A 299 2.51 -17.82 23.89
C GLY A 299 1.80 -17.42 22.58
N GLY A 300 1.55 -16.13 22.34
CA GLY A 300 1.03 -15.60 21.09
C GLY A 300 2.08 -15.51 19.99
N PRO A 301 1.70 -15.22 18.73
CA PRO A 301 2.65 -15.14 17.63
C PRO A 301 3.61 -13.95 17.78
N LEU A 302 4.78 -14.03 17.13
CA LEU A 302 5.71 -12.91 17.07
C LEU A 302 5.14 -11.74 16.23
N ASP A 303 5.31 -10.51 16.72
CA ASP A 303 5.11 -9.31 15.92
C ASP A 303 6.42 -8.93 15.20
N TYR A 304 6.44 -9.13 13.89
CA TYR A 304 7.60 -8.81 13.04
C TYR A 304 8.09 -7.36 13.18
N ARG A 305 7.21 -6.40 13.50
CA ARG A 305 7.61 -4.99 13.67
C ARG A 305 8.43 -4.84 14.93
N LEU A 306 8.03 -5.49 16.01
CA LEU A 306 8.75 -5.50 17.27
C LEU A 306 10.07 -6.29 17.12
N VAL A 307 10.04 -7.46 16.48
CA VAL A 307 11.24 -8.25 16.20
C VAL A 307 12.24 -7.45 15.35
N ASN A 308 11.76 -6.75 14.31
CA ASN A 308 12.62 -5.92 13.47
C ASN A 308 13.28 -4.79 14.26
N LYS A 309 12.49 -4.07 15.08
CA LYS A 309 12.95 -2.94 15.87
C LYS A 309 13.92 -3.35 16.98
N ARG A 310 13.64 -4.46 17.67
CA ARG A 310 14.34 -4.87 18.90
C ARG A 310 15.47 -5.88 18.68
N VAL A 311 15.44 -6.63 17.58
CA VAL A 311 16.42 -7.70 17.32
C VAL A 311 17.15 -7.47 16.00
N TRP A 312 16.42 -7.41 14.89
CA TRP A 312 17.02 -7.38 13.55
C TRP A 312 17.89 -6.15 13.27
N HIS A 313 17.34 -4.94 13.43
CA HIS A 313 18.12 -3.73 13.17
C HIS A 313 19.27 -3.53 14.16
N PRO A 314 19.11 -3.83 15.46
CA PRO A 314 20.21 -3.86 16.41
C PRO A 314 21.36 -4.80 16.01
N ILE A 315 21.08 -6.05 15.59
CA ILE A 315 22.14 -7.00 15.22
C ILE A 315 22.90 -6.54 13.96
N LEU A 316 22.20 -6.01 12.96
CA LEU A 316 22.86 -5.45 11.77
C LEU A 316 23.79 -4.29 12.14
N ARG A 317 23.35 -3.39 13.04
CA ARG A 317 24.17 -2.27 13.51
C ARG A 317 25.39 -2.75 14.27
N PHE A 318 25.21 -3.71 15.17
CA PHE A 318 26.29 -4.29 15.98
C PHE A 318 27.37 -4.93 15.10
N LEU A 319 26.97 -5.63 14.03
CA LEU A 319 27.89 -6.25 13.07
C LEU A 319 28.48 -5.29 12.03
N GLY A 320 28.14 -3.99 12.07
CA GLY A 320 28.55 -3.02 11.06
C GLY A 320 27.95 -3.28 9.66
N LEU A 321 26.87 -4.04 9.56
CA LEU A 321 26.22 -4.38 8.29
C LEU A 321 25.27 -3.27 7.83
N LYS A 322 25.18 -3.07 6.52
CA LYS A 322 24.25 -2.10 5.91
C LYS A 322 22.81 -2.38 6.39
N PRO A 323 22.03 -1.34 6.77
CA PRO A 323 20.64 -1.53 7.16
C PRO A 323 19.81 -2.18 6.05
N ARG A 324 19.26 -3.36 6.32
CA ARG A 324 18.40 -4.11 5.41
C ARG A 324 17.13 -4.53 6.14
N ARG A 325 16.04 -4.77 5.41
CA ARG A 325 14.81 -5.33 5.99
C ARG A 325 14.97 -6.82 6.21
N ALA A 326 14.36 -7.39 7.25
CA ALA A 326 14.39 -8.85 7.48
C ALA A 326 13.79 -9.66 6.31
N TYR A 327 12.95 -9.05 5.47
CA TYR A 327 12.47 -9.70 4.23
C TYR A 327 13.61 -10.07 3.26
N GLN A 328 14.78 -9.43 3.38
CA GLN A 328 15.97 -9.81 2.60
C GLN A 328 16.46 -11.23 2.92
N THR A 329 16.08 -11.85 4.05
CA THR A 329 16.39 -13.26 4.32
C THR A 329 15.80 -14.18 3.24
N ARG A 330 14.60 -13.87 2.75
CA ARG A 330 13.96 -14.62 1.67
C ARG A 330 14.67 -14.44 0.35
N HIS A 331 15.05 -13.20 0.04
CA HIS A 331 15.85 -12.91 -1.14
C HIS A 331 17.20 -13.63 -1.07
N THR A 332 17.81 -13.67 0.11
CA THR A 332 19.07 -14.38 0.38
C THR A 332 18.93 -15.88 0.15
N ALA A 333 17.86 -16.52 0.65
CA ALA A 333 17.60 -17.93 0.41
C ALA A 333 17.56 -18.24 -1.09
N ALA A 334 16.77 -17.46 -1.84
CA ALA A 334 16.65 -17.61 -3.28
C ALA A 334 18.00 -17.46 -4.00
N THR A 335 18.79 -16.45 -3.64
CA THR A 335 20.10 -16.23 -4.27
C THR A 335 21.12 -17.28 -3.89
N LEU A 336 21.10 -17.79 -2.65
CA LEU A 336 21.98 -18.88 -2.23
C LEU A 336 21.67 -20.18 -2.95
N TRP A 337 20.39 -20.54 -3.13
CA TRP A 337 20.01 -21.72 -3.90
C TRP A 337 20.38 -21.60 -5.37
N LEU A 338 20.14 -20.43 -5.99
CA LEU A 338 20.62 -20.17 -7.35
C LEU A 338 22.16 -20.25 -7.41
N SER A 339 22.84 -19.71 -6.41
CA SER A 339 24.30 -19.76 -6.29
C SER A 339 24.86 -21.18 -6.19
N ALA A 340 24.10 -22.09 -5.60
CA ALA A 340 24.42 -23.50 -5.49
C ALA A 340 24.10 -24.30 -6.76
N GLY A 341 23.52 -23.67 -7.80
CA GLY A 341 23.14 -24.35 -9.05
C GLY A 341 21.82 -25.13 -8.96
N GLU A 342 20.99 -24.86 -7.95
CA GLU A 342 19.71 -25.55 -7.78
C GLU A 342 18.74 -25.24 -8.93
N ASN A 343 17.87 -26.21 -9.25
CA ASN A 343 16.92 -26.08 -10.34
C ASN A 343 15.97 -24.87 -10.10
N PRO A 344 15.88 -23.90 -11.02
CA PRO A 344 15.01 -22.72 -10.91
C PRO A 344 13.53 -23.04 -10.64
N GLU A 345 13.01 -24.12 -11.21
CA GLU A 345 11.63 -24.56 -10.99
C GLU A 345 11.43 -25.07 -9.57
N TRP A 346 12.37 -25.86 -9.05
CA TRP A 346 12.37 -26.30 -7.66
C TRP A 346 12.41 -25.10 -6.71
N ILE A 347 13.29 -24.11 -6.96
CA ILE A 347 13.37 -22.88 -6.17
C ILE A 347 12.03 -22.11 -6.21
N ALA A 348 11.43 -21.95 -7.39
CA ALA A 348 10.14 -21.28 -7.54
C ALA A 348 9.04 -21.99 -6.72
N ARG A 349 9.03 -23.32 -6.73
CA ARG A 349 8.13 -24.15 -5.94
C ARG A 349 8.35 -23.98 -4.44
N GLN A 350 9.61 -23.99 -3.97
CA GLN A 350 9.98 -23.76 -2.56
C GLN A 350 9.57 -22.37 -2.07
N LEU A 351 9.75 -21.36 -2.92
CA LEU A 351 9.37 -19.99 -2.60
C LEU A 351 7.85 -19.74 -2.73
N GLY A 352 7.13 -20.58 -3.47
CA GLY A 352 5.72 -20.36 -3.78
C GLY A 352 5.53 -19.18 -4.73
N HIS A 353 6.33 -19.13 -5.79
CA HIS A 353 6.12 -18.22 -6.91
C HIS A 353 5.16 -18.86 -7.90
N SER A 354 4.20 -18.08 -8.41
CA SER A 354 3.28 -18.55 -9.45
C SER A 354 3.97 -18.79 -10.80
N THR A 355 5.10 -18.11 -11.04
CA THR A 355 5.91 -18.26 -12.26
C THR A 355 7.40 -18.20 -11.95
N THR A 356 8.20 -18.92 -12.74
CA THR A 356 9.68 -18.87 -12.70
C THR A 356 10.22 -17.54 -13.24
N GLU A 357 9.45 -16.82 -14.08
CA GLU A 357 9.81 -15.49 -14.60
C GLU A 357 10.18 -14.52 -13.47
N MET A 358 9.46 -14.57 -12.34
CA MET A 358 9.78 -13.70 -11.20
C MET A 358 11.16 -14.00 -10.62
N LEU A 359 11.56 -15.28 -10.61
CA LEU A 359 12.88 -15.69 -10.16
C LEU A 359 13.98 -15.10 -11.06
N PHE A 360 13.86 -15.26 -12.38
CA PHE A 360 14.82 -14.70 -13.33
C PHE A 360 14.82 -13.17 -13.33
N ARG A 361 13.65 -12.53 -13.31
CA ARG A 361 13.54 -11.07 -13.32
C ARG A 361 14.18 -10.41 -12.09
N VAL A 362 14.13 -11.07 -10.94
CA VAL A 362 14.57 -10.49 -9.66
C VAL A 362 15.98 -10.94 -9.27
N TYR A 363 16.36 -12.18 -9.58
CA TYR A 363 17.60 -12.79 -9.09
C TYR A 363 18.58 -13.21 -10.18
N SER A 364 18.29 -13.02 -11.47
CA SER A 364 19.21 -13.38 -12.57
C SER A 364 20.63 -12.88 -12.37
N ARG A 365 20.81 -11.66 -11.86
CA ARG A 365 22.15 -11.09 -11.58
C ARG A 365 22.96 -11.82 -10.52
N TYR A 366 22.31 -12.66 -9.71
CA TYR A 366 22.91 -13.49 -8.66
C TYR A 366 22.97 -14.96 -9.04
N ILE A 367 22.42 -15.33 -10.21
CA ILE A 367 22.73 -16.62 -10.79
C ILE A 367 24.23 -16.61 -11.03
N PRO A 368 24.96 -17.60 -10.52
CA PRO A 368 26.31 -17.89 -10.91
C PRO A 368 26.55 -17.64 -12.38
N ASN A 369 27.31 -16.60 -12.67
CA ASN A 369 28.33 -16.74 -13.67
C ASN A 369 29.62 -17.14 -12.93
N VAL A 370 29.54 -18.19 -12.08
CA VAL A 370 30.58 -18.60 -11.11
C VAL A 370 31.91 -18.93 -11.79
N THR A 371 31.96 -18.97 -13.12
CA THR A 371 33.18 -19.26 -13.87
C THR A 371 33.46 -18.36 -15.08
N ARG A 372 32.56 -17.47 -15.56
CA ARG A 372 32.64 -16.98 -16.97
C ARG A 372 32.82 -18.13 -17.99
N ARG A 373 32.42 -19.35 -17.62
CA ARG A 373 32.46 -20.54 -18.45
C ARG A 373 31.03 -20.98 -18.74
N ASP A 374 30.21 -20.04 -19.18
CA ASP A 374 28.95 -20.42 -19.82
C ASP A 374 29.32 -21.35 -20.98
N GLY A 375 28.85 -22.59 -20.92
CA GLY A 375 29.29 -23.65 -21.84
C GLY A 375 30.24 -24.69 -21.26
N SER A 376 30.97 -24.49 -20.15
CA SER A 376 31.92 -25.55 -19.69
C SER A 376 31.25 -26.83 -19.23
N ALA A 377 30.02 -26.74 -18.70
CA ALA A 377 29.25 -27.94 -18.39
C ALA A 377 28.82 -28.70 -19.66
N PHE A 378 28.58 -27.96 -20.75
CA PHE A 378 28.27 -28.51 -22.07
C PHE A 378 29.53 -29.03 -22.77
N GLU A 379 30.65 -28.32 -22.70
CA GLU A 379 31.96 -28.78 -23.16
C GLU A 379 32.39 -30.06 -22.45
N ALA A 380 32.26 -30.13 -21.12
CA ALA A 380 32.56 -31.34 -20.36
C ALA A 380 31.62 -32.51 -20.71
N MET A 381 30.40 -32.23 -21.17
CA MET A 381 29.48 -33.25 -21.67
C MET A 381 29.90 -33.74 -23.07
N LEU A 382 30.31 -32.84 -23.97
CA LEU A 382 30.83 -33.19 -25.29
C LEU A 382 32.14 -33.98 -25.21
N GLU A 383 33.05 -33.60 -24.31
CA GLU A 383 34.30 -34.33 -24.08
C GLU A 383 34.03 -35.77 -23.63
N ARG A 384 33.04 -36.00 -22.77
CA ARG A 384 32.65 -37.36 -22.33
C ARG A 384 32.11 -38.20 -23.49
N LEU A 385 31.26 -37.63 -24.34
CA LEU A 385 30.74 -38.33 -25.53
C LEU A 385 31.87 -38.74 -26.48
N ASN A 386 32.82 -37.84 -26.75
CA ASN A 386 33.98 -38.15 -27.59
C ASN A 386 34.87 -39.25 -26.97
N THR A 387 34.95 -39.32 -25.64
CA THR A 387 35.76 -40.34 -24.94
C THR A 387 35.06 -41.71 -24.98
N GLU A 388 33.73 -41.74 -24.93
CA GLU A 388 32.92 -42.97 -25.03
C GLU A 388 32.87 -43.52 -26.47
N GLU A 389 32.85 -42.65 -27.49
CA GLU A 389 32.95 -43.05 -28.90
C GLU A 389 34.32 -43.68 -29.22
N LEU A 390 35.42 -43.10 -28.73
CA LEU A 390 36.77 -43.65 -28.88
C LEU A 390 36.98 -44.99 -28.14
N ALA A 391 36.20 -45.26 -27.09
CA ALA A 391 36.25 -46.52 -26.35
C ALA A 391 35.42 -47.65 -27.01
N HIS A 392 34.52 -47.31 -27.93
CA HIS A 392 33.71 -48.27 -28.69
C HIS A 392 34.30 -48.64 -30.07
N GLU A 393 35.28 -47.88 -30.56
CA GLU A 393 36.01 -48.16 -31.82
C GLU A 393 37.30 -48.99 -31.64
N GLN A 394 37.64 -49.39 -30.41
CA GLN A 394 38.72 -50.34 -30.07
C GLN A 394 38.13 -51.70 -29.68
#